data_AF-A0A965ZB88-F1
#
_entry.id   AF-A0A965ZB88-F1
#
_cell.length_a   1.000
_cell.length_b   1.000
_cell.length_c   1.000
_cell.angle_alpha   90.00
_cell.angle_beta   90.00
_cell.angle_gamma   90.00
#
_symmetry.space_group_name_H-M   'P 1'
#
loop_
_entity.id
_entity.type
_entity.pdbx_description
1 polymer ?
#
loop_
_entity_poly.entity_id
_entity_poly.type
_entity_poly.pdbx_seq_one_letter_code
_entity_poly.pdbx_strand_id
1 'polypeptide(L)'
;MKQITLLLIAALSIFLFACEGPEGPAGADGIDGNANVKSVTFTVYPQNWEYGSGLYVYDYPTDLLTQSVVNNGSVHLYLAMDNDVWLALPYYTLGYGIAIGSLGIFTEGDATSTISVFKLVAIDGTPSSYNYPVDFNNYEEVEEYFKLID
;
A
#
# COMPACT_ATOMS: atom_id res chain seq x y z
N MET A 1 32.75 -5.31 -59.05
CA MET A 1 32.36 -6.28 -57.99
C MET A 1 33.40 -6.45 -56.87
N LYS A 2 34.70 -6.14 -57.06
CA LYS A 2 35.73 -6.26 -55.99
C LYS A 2 35.69 -5.17 -54.90
N GLN A 3 35.13 -3.99 -55.18
CA GLN A 3 35.08 -2.85 -54.25
C GLN A 3 33.95 -2.98 -53.20
N ILE A 4 32.89 -3.74 -53.51
CA ILE A 4 31.73 -3.93 -52.61
C ILE A 4 32.06 -4.98 -51.53
N THR A 5 32.89 -5.97 -51.84
CA THR A 5 33.33 -7.00 -50.88
C THR A 5 34.21 -6.45 -49.77
N LEU A 6 34.99 -5.40 -50.04
CA LEU A 6 35.88 -4.78 -49.03
C LEU A 6 35.08 -3.97 -47.98
N LEU A 7 33.98 -3.34 -48.40
CA LEU A 7 33.10 -2.54 -47.52
C LEU A 7 32.25 -3.41 -46.58
N LEU A 8 31.89 -4.62 -47.01
CA LEU A 8 31.11 -5.57 -46.21
C LEU A 8 31.93 -6.21 -45.07
N ILE A 9 33.25 -6.35 -45.25
CA ILE A 9 34.15 -6.89 -44.22
C ILE A 9 34.40 -5.84 -43.12
N ALA A 10 34.48 -4.55 -43.47
CA ALA A 10 34.67 -3.47 -42.50
C ALA A 10 33.43 -3.20 -41.62
N ALA A 11 32.22 -3.43 -42.14
CA ALA A 11 30.98 -3.32 -41.38
C ALA A 11 30.78 -4.47 -40.37
N LEU A 12 31.35 -5.64 -40.64
CA LEU A 12 31.23 -6.82 -39.76
C LEU A 12 32.16 -6.75 -38.53
N SER A 13 33.26 -5.98 -38.60
CA SER A 13 34.22 -5.84 -37.50
C SER A 13 33.78 -4.91 -36.36
N ILE A 14 32.72 -4.11 -36.53
CA ILE A 14 32.26 -3.16 -35.49
C ILE A 14 31.33 -3.85 -34.47
N PHE A 15 30.74 -5.00 -34.81
CA PHE A 15 29.83 -5.73 -33.93
C PHE A 15 30.52 -6.64 -32.89
N LEU A 16 31.84 -6.79 -32.95
CA LEU A 16 32.59 -7.69 -32.06
C LEU A 16 33.17 -7.00 -30.81
N PHE A 17 32.89 -5.70 -30.62
CA PHE A 17 33.34 -4.92 -29.45
C PHE A 17 32.18 -4.31 -28.65
N ALA A 18 30.99 -4.92 -28.68
CA ALA A 18 30.00 -4.69 -27.64
C ALA A 18 30.52 -5.37 -26.35
N CYS A 19 31.41 -4.67 -25.64
CA CYS A 19 31.85 -5.06 -24.32
C CYS A 19 30.63 -4.94 -23.40
N GLU A 20 30.05 -6.06 -22.98
CA GLU A 20 29.22 -6.06 -21.79
C GLU A 20 30.10 -5.51 -20.67
N GLY A 21 29.81 -4.30 -20.23
CA GLY A 21 30.46 -3.74 -19.04
C GLY A 21 30.21 -4.68 -17.86
N PRO A 22 31.09 -4.67 -16.84
CA PRO A 22 30.83 -5.44 -15.64
C PRO A 22 29.43 -5.12 -15.12
N GLU A 23 28.73 -6.15 -14.68
CA GLU A 23 27.45 -6.00 -13.98
C GLU A 23 27.60 -4.91 -12.90
N GLY A 24 26.66 -3.97 -12.87
CA GLY A 24 26.66 -2.91 -11.87
C GLY A 24 26.65 -3.53 -10.46
N PRO A 25 27.13 -2.81 -9.43
CA PRO A 25 26.98 -3.30 -8.07
C PRO A 25 25.51 -3.62 -7.79
N ALA A 26 25.25 -4.71 -7.07
CA ALA A 26 23.91 -4.99 -6.55
C ALA A 26 23.37 -3.74 -5.85
N GLY A 27 22.09 -3.42 -6.06
CA GLY A 27 21.44 -2.34 -5.33
C GLY A 27 21.62 -2.54 -3.83
N ALA A 28 21.68 -1.43 -3.08
CA ALA A 28 21.67 -1.55 -1.62
C ALA A 28 20.42 -2.31 -1.18
N ASP A 29 20.56 -3.15 -0.14
CA ASP A 29 19.42 -3.79 0.49
C ASP A 29 18.38 -2.73 0.88
N GLY A 30 17.09 -3.05 0.69
CA GLY A 30 16.00 -2.19 1.15
C GLY A 30 16.07 -1.96 2.66
N ILE A 31 15.49 -0.86 3.14
CA ILE A 31 15.42 -0.61 4.58
C ILE A 31 14.39 -1.58 5.18
N ASP A 32 14.76 -2.31 6.23
CA ASP A 32 13.83 -3.11 7.01
C ASP A 32 12.68 -2.23 7.56
N GLY A 33 11.44 -2.66 7.35
CA GLY A 33 10.26 -1.99 7.91
C GLY A 33 10.16 -2.14 9.43
N ASN A 34 9.35 -1.31 10.08
CA ASN A 34 9.14 -1.44 11.52
C ASN A 34 8.34 -2.71 11.84
N ALA A 35 8.94 -3.68 12.54
CA ALA A 35 8.32 -4.97 12.87
C ALA A 35 6.98 -4.87 13.62
N ASN A 36 6.72 -3.73 14.27
CA ASN A 36 5.48 -3.47 14.99
C ASN A 36 4.39 -2.84 14.11
N VAL A 37 4.64 -2.62 12.82
CA VAL A 37 3.68 -2.02 11.91
C VAL A 37 3.47 -2.91 10.70
N LYS A 38 2.20 -3.15 10.38
CA LYS A 38 1.78 -3.98 9.26
C LYS A 38 0.73 -3.25 8.47
N SER A 39 0.75 -3.44 7.16
CA SER A 39 -0.23 -2.87 6.24
C SER A 39 -0.77 -3.90 5.28
N VAL A 40 -1.99 -3.67 4.80
CA VAL A 40 -2.58 -4.44 3.70
C VAL A 40 -3.41 -3.51 2.83
N THR A 41 -3.22 -3.63 1.52
CA THR A 41 -4.05 -2.96 0.51
C THR A 41 -5.05 -3.95 -0.06
N PHE A 42 -6.32 -3.56 -0.15
CA PHE A 42 -7.38 -4.41 -0.68
C PHE A 42 -8.43 -3.63 -1.46
N THR A 43 -9.10 -4.33 -2.37
CA THR A 43 -10.12 -3.77 -3.25
C THR A 43 -11.50 -4.17 -2.78
N VAL A 44 -12.41 -3.21 -2.73
CA VAL A 44 -13.84 -3.40 -2.45
C VAL A 44 -14.62 -3.04 -3.70
N TYR A 45 -15.41 -3.99 -4.20
CA TYR A 45 -16.28 -3.79 -5.35
C TYR A 45 -17.68 -3.35 -4.89
N PRO A 46 -18.44 -2.61 -5.72
CA PRO A 46 -19.78 -2.17 -5.37
C PRO A 46 -20.72 -3.28 -4.87
N GLN A 47 -20.62 -4.48 -5.46
CA GLN A 47 -21.43 -5.64 -5.08
C GLN A 47 -21.05 -6.29 -3.75
N ASN A 48 -19.94 -5.88 -3.12
CA ASN A 48 -19.53 -6.39 -1.81
C ASN A 48 -20.24 -5.70 -0.65
N TRP A 49 -20.80 -4.51 -0.88
CA TRP A 49 -21.52 -3.77 0.15
C TRP A 49 -22.86 -4.43 0.45
N GLU A 50 -23.12 -4.65 1.74
CA GLU A 50 -24.38 -5.17 2.24
C GLU A 50 -25.15 -4.07 2.96
N TYR A 51 -26.43 -3.89 2.61
CA TYR A 51 -27.28 -2.91 3.29
C TYR A 51 -27.92 -3.53 4.53
N GLY A 52 -27.69 -2.92 5.68
CA GLY A 52 -28.22 -3.36 6.96
C GLY A 52 -28.32 -2.23 7.98
N SER A 53 -29.40 -2.20 8.76
CA SER A 53 -29.58 -1.24 9.87
C SER A 53 -29.41 0.24 9.51
N GLY A 54 -29.71 0.60 8.25
CA GLY A 54 -29.61 1.99 7.77
C GLY A 54 -28.25 2.37 7.16
N LEU A 55 -27.29 1.45 7.11
CA LEU A 55 -25.95 1.66 6.57
C LEU A 55 -25.63 0.63 5.48
N TYR A 56 -24.73 0.99 4.56
CA TYR A 56 -24.01 0.00 3.78
C TYR A 56 -22.74 -0.39 4.54
N VAL A 57 -22.50 -1.69 4.66
CA VAL A 57 -21.37 -2.25 5.41
C VAL A 57 -20.61 -3.24 4.53
N TYR A 58 -19.28 -3.26 4.69
CA TYR A 58 -18.41 -4.30 4.18
C TYR A 58 -17.45 -4.75 5.28
N ASP A 59 -17.48 -6.04 5.61
CA ASP A 59 -16.58 -6.63 6.60
C ASP A 59 -15.39 -7.29 5.88
N TYR A 60 -14.21 -6.71 6.06
CA TYR A 60 -12.96 -7.25 5.54
C TYR A 60 -12.27 -8.15 6.58
N PRO A 61 -12.12 -9.46 6.32
CA PRO A 61 -11.38 -10.35 7.22
C PRO A 61 -9.87 -10.08 7.12
N THR A 62 -9.19 -9.93 8.26
CA THR A 62 -7.75 -9.62 8.30
C THR A 62 -7.10 -10.11 9.59
N ASP A 63 -5.88 -10.63 9.50
CA ASP A 63 -5.07 -11.05 10.67
C ASP A 63 -4.24 -9.91 11.29
N LEU A 64 -4.24 -8.72 10.68
CA LEU A 64 -3.57 -7.52 11.20
C LEU A 64 -4.22 -7.00 12.49
N LEU A 65 -5.53 -7.19 12.65
CA LEU A 65 -6.30 -6.76 13.81
C LEU A 65 -6.23 -7.83 14.92
N THR A 66 -5.06 -7.94 15.54
CA THR A 66 -4.84 -8.83 16.69
C THR A 66 -5.38 -8.23 17.99
N GLN A 67 -5.45 -9.03 19.06
CA GLN A 67 -5.84 -8.54 20.39
C GLN A 67 -4.94 -7.38 20.88
N SER A 68 -3.64 -7.43 20.58
CA SER A 68 -2.69 -6.40 21.03
C SER A 68 -2.92 -5.08 20.29
N VAL A 69 -3.14 -5.15 18.97
CA VAL A 69 -3.49 -3.99 18.14
C VAL A 69 -4.82 -3.37 18.59
N VAL A 70 -5.87 -4.18 18.78
CA VAL A 70 -7.20 -3.68 19.16
C VAL A 70 -7.20 -3.05 20.56
N ASN A 71 -6.44 -3.60 21.51
CA ASN A 71 -6.46 -3.13 22.90
C ASN A 71 -5.52 -1.95 23.17
N ASN A 72 -4.33 -1.95 22.54
CA ASN A 72 -3.24 -1.05 22.91
C ASN A 72 -2.59 -0.35 21.71
N GLY A 73 -2.92 -0.79 20.50
CA GLY A 73 -2.30 -0.31 19.28
C GLY A 73 -2.99 0.90 18.68
N SER A 74 -2.68 1.12 17.40
CA SER A 74 -3.35 2.11 16.57
C SER A 74 -3.72 1.48 15.24
N VAL A 75 -4.88 1.86 14.71
CA VAL A 75 -5.37 1.38 13.42
C VAL A 75 -5.75 2.60 12.58
N HIS A 76 -5.31 2.58 11.33
CA HIS A 76 -5.61 3.63 10.36
C HIS A 76 -6.10 2.99 9.08
N LEU A 77 -7.13 3.58 8.49
CA LEU A 77 -7.67 3.15 7.22
C LEU A 77 -7.61 4.34 6.26
N TYR A 78 -7.13 4.08 5.05
CA TYR A 78 -7.01 5.06 4.00
C TYR A 78 -7.77 4.60 2.75
N LEU A 79 -8.39 5.53 2.04
CA LEU A 79 -9.05 5.33 0.75
C LEU A 79 -8.16 5.91 -0.36
N ALA A 80 -7.85 5.09 -1.37
CA ALA A 80 -7.15 5.56 -2.55
C ALA A 80 -8.03 6.50 -3.38
N MET A 81 -7.45 7.60 -3.82
CA MET A 81 -8.01 8.56 -4.75
C MET A 81 -7.18 8.60 -6.04
N ASP A 82 -7.63 9.38 -7.02
CA ASP A 82 -6.86 9.62 -8.23
C ASP A 82 -5.50 10.26 -7.93
N ASN A 83 -4.51 9.98 -8.79
CA ASN A 83 -3.13 10.50 -8.71
C ASN A 83 -2.36 10.07 -7.44
N ASP A 84 -2.54 8.81 -7.02
CA ASP A 84 -1.79 8.20 -5.91
C ASP A 84 -1.98 8.88 -4.54
N VAL A 85 -3.08 9.63 -4.38
CA VAL A 85 -3.44 10.29 -3.12
C VAL A 85 -4.22 9.34 -2.23
N TRP A 86 -3.87 9.27 -0.95
CA TRP A 86 -4.58 8.49 0.07
C TRP A 86 -5.33 9.40 1.04
N LEU A 87 -6.64 9.22 1.15
CA LEU A 87 -7.47 9.94 2.12
C LEU A 87 -7.64 9.13 3.40
N ALA A 88 -7.25 9.69 4.53
CA ALA A 88 -7.50 9.10 5.84
C ALA A 88 -9.00 9.06 6.14
N LEU A 89 -9.46 7.92 6.68
CA LEU A 89 -10.81 7.74 7.17
C LEU A 89 -10.88 8.07 8.68
N PRO A 90 -12.01 8.60 9.17
CA PRO A 90 -13.27 8.81 8.45
C PRO A 90 -13.24 9.99 7.47
N TYR A 91 -13.97 9.86 6.35
CA TYR A 91 -14.10 10.90 5.32
C TYR A 91 -15.54 10.97 4.81
N TYR A 92 -16.18 12.14 4.93
CA TYR A 92 -17.62 12.32 4.72
C TYR A 92 -18.46 11.27 5.48
N THR A 93 -19.17 10.40 4.76
CA THR A 93 -20.05 9.37 5.30
C THR A 93 -19.32 8.05 5.53
N LEU A 94 -18.10 7.89 4.99
CA LEU A 94 -17.30 6.68 5.14
C LEU A 94 -16.58 6.68 6.49
N GLY A 95 -16.82 5.64 7.26
CA GLY A 95 -16.17 5.34 8.52
C GLY A 95 -15.76 3.88 8.60
N TYR A 96 -15.10 3.53 9.70
CA TYR A 96 -14.74 2.15 9.98
C TYR A 96 -14.78 1.85 11.47
N GLY A 97 -14.98 0.58 11.78
CA GLY A 97 -14.87 -0.01 13.10
C GLY A 97 -13.94 -1.21 13.04
N ILE A 98 -13.37 -1.55 14.19
CA ILE A 98 -12.42 -2.66 14.30
C ILE A 98 -12.91 -3.71 15.29
N ALA A 99 -12.70 -4.96 14.93
CA ALA A 99 -12.81 -6.11 15.81
C ALA A 99 -11.60 -7.03 15.57
N ILE A 100 -11.34 -7.94 16.51
CA ILE A 100 -10.28 -8.92 16.31
C ILE A 100 -10.60 -9.74 15.06
N GLY A 101 -9.67 -9.75 14.11
CA GLY A 101 -9.83 -10.51 12.86
C GLY A 101 -10.67 -9.83 11.78
N SER A 102 -11.25 -8.65 12.02
CA SER A 102 -12.22 -8.04 11.10
C SER A 102 -12.23 -6.51 11.16
N LEU A 103 -12.15 -5.90 9.98
CA LEU A 103 -12.32 -4.48 9.75
C LEU A 103 -13.70 -4.26 9.12
N GLY A 104 -14.60 -3.57 9.83
CA GLY A 104 -15.90 -3.18 9.28
C GLY A 104 -15.81 -1.79 8.68
N ILE A 105 -16.06 -1.66 7.38
CA ILE A 105 -16.17 -0.37 6.68
C ILE A 105 -17.66 -0.06 6.53
N PHE A 106 -18.07 1.16 6.85
CA PHE A 106 -19.46 1.56 6.73
C PHE A 106 -19.63 2.92 6.06
N THR A 107 -20.74 3.12 5.37
CA THR A 107 -21.16 4.43 4.88
C THR A 107 -22.65 4.67 5.08
N GLU A 108 -22.98 5.90 5.45
CA GLU A 108 -24.34 6.43 5.34
C GLU A 108 -24.66 6.78 3.87
N GLY A 109 -25.93 6.70 3.48
CA GLY A 109 -26.37 6.99 2.11
C GLY A 109 -26.27 5.77 1.20
N ASP A 110 -25.75 5.97 -0.02
CA ASP A 110 -25.56 4.89 -1.00
C ASP A 110 -24.16 4.27 -0.88
N ALA A 111 -24.06 2.97 -1.12
CA ALA A 111 -22.77 2.31 -1.32
C ALA A 111 -21.98 3.00 -2.44
N THR A 112 -20.65 2.88 -2.42
CA THR A 112 -19.82 3.40 -3.50
C THR A 112 -20.26 2.73 -4.81
N SER A 113 -20.63 3.54 -5.80
CA SER A 113 -21.01 3.06 -7.14
C SER A 113 -19.80 2.64 -7.98
N THR A 114 -18.60 2.85 -7.44
CA THR A 114 -17.31 2.58 -8.06
C THR A 114 -16.49 1.62 -7.21
N ILE A 115 -15.49 1.00 -7.85
CA ILE A 115 -14.48 0.22 -7.15
C ILE A 115 -13.70 1.15 -6.21
N SER A 116 -13.50 0.72 -4.97
CA SER A 116 -12.73 1.45 -3.96
C SER A 116 -11.53 0.61 -3.53
N VAL A 117 -10.37 1.25 -3.37
CA VAL A 117 -9.15 0.59 -2.87
C VAL A 117 -8.84 1.19 -1.51
N PHE A 118 -8.66 0.34 -0.51
CA PHE A 118 -8.35 0.73 0.85
C PHE A 118 -6.97 0.23 1.26
N LYS A 119 -6.28 0.99 2.12
CA LYS A 119 -5.06 0.57 2.80
C LYS A 119 -5.30 0.61 4.30
N LEU A 120 -5.25 -0.57 4.92
CA LEU A 120 -5.29 -0.73 6.37
C LEU A 120 -3.86 -0.73 6.90
N VAL A 121 -3.59 0.10 7.90
CA VAL A 121 -2.33 0.14 8.65
C VAL A 121 -2.64 -0.19 10.10
N ALA A 122 -2.01 -1.23 10.63
CA ALA A 122 -2.11 -1.68 12.01
C ALA A 122 -0.75 -1.57 12.70
N ILE A 123 -0.71 -0.80 13.78
CA ILE A 123 0.46 -0.61 14.63
C ILE A 123 0.20 -1.37 15.93
N ASP A 124 1.05 -2.33 16.22
CA ASP A 124 1.02 -3.05 17.49
C ASP A 124 1.43 -2.11 18.62
N GLY A 125 0.62 -2.11 19.68
CA GLY A 125 0.79 -1.24 20.82
C GLY A 125 1.74 -1.83 21.85
N THR A 126 2.57 -0.98 22.45
CA THR A 126 3.12 -1.25 23.78
C THR A 126 2.45 -0.30 24.78
N PRO A 127 2.31 -0.64 26.07
CA PRO A 127 1.64 0.24 27.05
C PRO A 127 2.21 1.67 27.18
N SER A 128 3.36 1.95 26.57
CA SER A 128 4.08 3.23 26.57
C SER A 128 4.06 4.01 25.24
N SER A 129 3.36 3.56 24.19
CA SER A 129 3.55 4.07 22.81
C SER A 129 2.69 5.25 22.35
N TYR A 130 1.84 5.87 23.19
CA TYR A 130 0.90 6.91 22.72
C TYR A 130 1.49 8.31 22.44
N ASN A 131 2.79 8.45 22.17
CA ASN A 131 3.42 9.75 21.93
C ASN A 131 4.32 9.74 20.69
N TYR A 132 3.72 9.39 19.54
CA TYR A 132 4.38 9.48 18.24
C TYR A 132 4.27 10.91 17.68
N PRO A 133 5.38 11.52 17.21
CA PRO A 133 5.37 12.85 16.59
C PRO A 133 4.98 12.77 15.10
N VAL A 134 3.90 12.05 14.78
CA VAL A 134 3.42 11.81 13.41
C VAL A 134 1.94 12.18 13.31
N ASP A 135 1.53 12.85 12.24
CA ASP A 135 0.11 13.07 11.97
C ASP A 135 -0.50 11.82 11.32
N PHE A 136 -1.32 11.10 12.10
CA PHE A 136 -1.99 9.89 11.64
C PHE A 136 -3.05 10.11 10.56
N ASN A 137 -3.43 11.36 10.29
CA ASN A 137 -4.31 11.71 9.17
C ASN A 137 -3.55 11.87 7.84
N ASN A 138 -2.22 11.81 7.86
CA ASN A 138 -1.37 11.88 6.68
C ASN A 138 -0.67 10.53 6.44
N TYR A 139 -1.10 9.80 5.41
CA TYR A 139 -0.53 8.49 5.09
C TYR A 139 0.97 8.58 4.77
N GLU A 140 1.40 9.60 4.03
CA GLU A 140 2.81 9.75 3.63
C GLU A 140 3.70 9.93 4.86
N GLU A 141 3.26 10.71 5.85
CA GLU A 141 3.98 10.86 7.12
C GLU A 141 4.04 9.55 7.92
N VAL A 142 2.94 8.79 7.96
CA VAL A 142 2.89 7.48 8.62
C VAL A 142 3.80 6.47 7.92
N GLU A 143 3.76 6.44 6.59
CA GLU A 143 4.59 5.60 5.74
C GLU A 143 6.08 5.89 5.95
N GLU A 144 6.47 7.16 5.90
CA GLU A 144 7.85 7.60 6.09
C GLU A 144 8.33 7.31 7.53
N TYR A 145 7.53 7.66 8.54
CA TYR A 145 7.91 7.51 9.95
C TYR A 145 8.04 6.04 10.37
N PHE A 146 7.09 5.19 9.96
CA PHE A 146 7.07 3.78 10.33
C PHE A 146 7.73 2.84 9.33
N LYS A 147 8.17 3.35 8.17
CA LYS A 147 8.82 2.57 7.10
C LYS A 147 7.95 1.38 6.68
N LEU A 148 6.73 1.66 6.25
CA LEU A 148 5.80 0.63 5.82
C LEU A 148 6.34 -0.09 4.58
N ILE A 149 6.07 -1.39 4.48
CA ILE A 149 6.41 -2.22 3.31
C ILE A 149 5.09 -2.60 2.64
N ASP A 150 4.97 -2.31 1.35
CA ASP A 150 3.83 -2.69 0.49
C ASP A 150 3.95 -4.13 -0.04
#